data_AF-X0XD80-F1
#
_entry.id   AF-X0XD80-F1
#
_cell.length_a   1.000
_cell.length_b   1.000
_cell.length_c   1.000
_cell.angle_alpha   90.00
_cell.angle_beta   90.00
_cell.angle_gamma   90.00
#
_symmetry.space_group_name_H-M   'P 1'
#
loop_
_entity.id
_entity.type
_entity.pdbx_description
1 polymer ?
#
loop_
_entity_poly.entity_id
_entity_poly.type
_entity_poly.pdbx_seq_one_letter_code
_entity_poly.pdbx_strand_id
1 'polypeptide(L)'
;LYFDPLMTPEPLLPWLASWLDLTLDQTWPIERRRELVKSAAELYRWRGTKRGLTEYLRIYTGSVPEISEYIPGMRLDDETKLGINTQLGSSGEGHHFTVTLELDENREINTSTVKAIIESQKPAHTVYTLQIRRNGRGKQDNGA
;
A
#
# COMPACT_ATOMS: atom_id res chain seq x y z
N LEU A 1 4.25 -23.11 22.74
CA LEU A 1 4.66 -22.22 21.63
C LEU A 1 3.40 -21.55 21.07
N TYR A 2 3.16 -20.27 21.36
CA TYR A 2 1.97 -19.50 20.91
C TYR A 2 2.28 -18.60 19.68
N PHE A 3 3.41 -18.83 19.02
CA PHE A 3 3.87 -18.04 17.89
C PHE A 3 3.43 -18.58 16.52
N ASP A 4 2.69 -19.70 16.48
CA ASP A 4 2.06 -20.16 15.23
C ASP A 4 0.66 -19.52 15.10
N PRO A 5 0.44 -18.57 14.19
CA PRO A 5 -0.85 -17.92 13.99
C PRO A 5 -1.98 -18.87 13.58
N LEU A 6 -1.67 -20.09 13.12
CA LEU A 6 -2.66 -21.12 12.85
C LEU A 6 -3.16 -21.82 14.13
N MET A 7 -2.39 -21.74 15.21
CA MET A 7 -2.71 -22.33 16.52
C MET A 7 -3.11 -21.29 17.57
N THR A 8 -2.94 -19.99 17.29
CA THR A 8 -3.34 -18.92 18.20
C THR A 8 -4.86 -18.85 18.38
N PRO A 9 -5.38 -18.83 19.62
CA PRO A 9 -6.80 -18.61 19.90
C PRO A 9 -7.28 -17.30 19.26
N GLU A 10 -8.47 -17.31 18.66
CA GLU A 10 -9.04 -16.15 17.97
C GLU A 10 -9.00 -14.84 18.79
N PRO A 11 -9.32 -14.83 20.10
CA PRO A 11 -9.28 -13.60 20.91
C PRO A 11 -7.89 -12.96 21.04
N LEU A 12 -6.82 -13.73 20.80
CA LEU A 12 -5.44 -13.25 20.88
C LEU A 12 -4.93 -12.66 19.56
N LEU A 13 -5.64 -12.85 18.44
CA LEU A 13 -5.21 -12.33 17.14
C LEU A 13 -5.14 -10.80 17.09
N PRO A 14 -6.11 -10.03 17.64
CA PRO A 14 -6.00 -8.57 17.68
C PRO A 14 -4.79 -8.10 18.49
N TRP A 15 -4.49 -8.79 19.60
CA TRP A 15 -3.31 -8.51 20.41
C TRP A 15 -2.02 -8.79 19.63
N LEU A 16 -1.93 -9.92 18.94
CA LEU A 16 -0.74 -10.25 18.14
C LEU A 16 -0.58 -9.29 16.96
N ALA A 17 -1.67 -8.87 16.33
CA ALA A 17 -1.67 -7.91 15.24
C ALA A 17 -1.20 -6.52 15.67
N SER A 18 -1.55 -6.05 16.87
CA SER A 18 -1.09 -4.75 17.36
C SER A 18 0.43 -4.70 17.57
N TRP A 19 1.03 -5.81 18.04
CA TRP A 19 2.49 -5.95 18.12
C TRP A 19 3.16 -5.89 16.75
N LEU A 20 2.45 -6.31 15.71
CA LEU A 20 2.94 -6.40 14.35
C LEU A 20 2.54 -5.18 13.50
N ASP A 21 1.98 -4.14 14.10
CA ASP A 21 1.47 -2.96 13.40
C ASP A 21 0.51 -3.34 12.25
N LEU A 22 -0.20 -4.48 12.43
CA LEU A 22 -1.13 -5.02 11.47
C LEU A 22 -2.54 -4.52 11.79
N THR A 23 -3.22 -3.97 10.78
CA THR A 23 -4.60 -3.54 10.92
C THR A 23 -5.51 -4.69 10.52
N LEU A 24 -6.10 -5.38 11.51
CA LEU A 24 -7.09 -6.44 11.25
C LEU A 24 -8.46 -5.83 11.03
N ASP A 25 -9.08 -6.16 9.91
CA ASP A 25 -10.50 -5.90 9.69
C ASP A 25 -11.33 -6.94 10.45
N GLN A 26 -12.16 -6.49 11.38
CA GLN A 26 -13.00 -7.38 12.19
C GLN A 26 -14.15 -7.99 11.38
N THR A 27 -14.48 -7.43 10.22
CA THR A 27 -15.52 -7.97 9.32
C THR A 27 -15.04 -9.20 8.56
N TRP A 28 -13.73 -9.49 8.59
CA TRP A 28 -13.17 -10.60 7.83
C TRP A 28 -13.37 -11.96 8.49
N PRO A 29 -13.52 -13.02 7.68
CA PRO A 29 -13.39 -14.39 8.14
C PRO A 29 -12.07 -14.61 8.91
N ILE A 30 -12.13 -15.44 9.95
CA ILE A 30 -11.01 -15.71 10.84
C ILE A 30 -9.78 -16.26 10.08
N GLU A 31 -10.02 -16.99 8.99
CA GLU A 31 -9.00 -17.56 8.11
C GLU A 31 -8.15 -16.46 7.45
N ARG A 32 -8.79 -15.38 6.98
CA ARG A 32 -8.11 -14.22 6.38
C ARG A 32 -7.31 -13.44 7.41
N ARG A 33 -7.86 -13.26 8.61
CA ARG A 33 -7.14 -12.64 9.73
C ARG A 33 -5.89 -13.45 10.09
N ARG A 34 -5.98 -14.78 10.12
CA ARG A 34 -4.83 -15.67 10.36
C ARG A 34 -3.81 -15.66 9.23
N GLU A 35 -4.25 -15.61 7.98
CA GLU A 35 -3.36 -15.49 6.80
C GLU A 35 -2.50 -14.21 6.87
N LEU A 36 -3.11 -13.09 7.25
CA LEU A 36 -2.40 -11.82 7.42
C LEU A 36 -1.35 -11.88 8.55
N VAL A 37 -1.72 -12.45 9.70
CA VAL A 37 -0.77 -12.63 10.83
C VAL A 37 0.34 -13.63 10.48
N LYS A 38 0.05 -14.69 9.73
CA LYS A 38 1.07 -15.63 9.21
C LYS A 38 2.08 -14.93 8.30
N SER A 39 1.60 -13.99 7.49
CA SER A 39 2.44 -13.22 6.57
C SER A 39 3.25 -12.13 7.27
N ALA A 40 2.99 -11.85 8.55
CA ALA A 40 3.56 -10.73 9.28
C ALA A 40 5.09 -10.71 9.29
N ALA A 41 5.74 -11.87 9.50
CA ALA A 41 7.20 -11.95 9.54
C ALA A 41 7.83 -11.54 8.19
N GLU A 42 7.21 -11.92 7.07
CA GLU A 42 7.68 -11.52 5.74
C GLU A 42 7.35 -10.06 5.44
N LEU A 43 6.15 -9.59 5.83
CA LEU A 43 5.76 -8.19 5.70
C LEU A 43 6.71 -7.27 6.48
N TYR A 44 7.11 -7.66 7.69
CA TYR A 44 8.13 -6.94 8.47
C TYR A 44 9.47 -6.89 7.76
N ARG A 45 9.93 -8.01 7.19
CA ARG A 45 11.21 -8.08 6.48
C ARG A 45 11.25 -7.12 5.28
N TRP A 46 10.11 -6.87 4.65
CA TRP A 46 9.98 -6.00 3.48
C TRP A 46 9.37 -4.63 3.80
N ARG A 47 9.25 -4.26 5.07
CA ARG A 47 8.68 -2.97 5.49
C ARG A 47 9.46 -1.81 4.86
N GLY A 48 8.75 -0.77 4.41
CA GLY A 48 9.38 0.38 3.75
C GLY A 48 9.71 0.16 2.27
N THR A 49 9.36 -0.98 1.69
CA THR A 49 9.63 -1.29 0.27
C THR A 49 8.35 -1.38 -0.54
N LYS A 50 8.44 -1.10 -1.84
CA LYS A 50 7.35 -1.35 -2.80
C LYS A 50 6.83 -2.79 -2.70
N ARG A 51 7.72 -3.77 -2.58
CA ARG A 51 7.35 -5.19 -2.45
C ARG A 51 6.50 -5.45 -1.21
N GLY A 52 6.93 -4.96 -0.05
CA GLY A 52 6.20 -5.14 1.21
C GLY A 52 4.81 -4.50 1.16
N LEU A 53 4.74 -3.26 0.65
CA LEU A 53 3.47 -2.55 0.49
C LEU A 53 2.53 -3.23 -0.52
N THR A 54 3.06 -3.69 -1.66
CA THR A 54 2.29 -4.46 -2.65
C THR A 54 1.70 -5.71 -2.03
N GLU A 55 2.50 -6.48 -1.29
CA GLU A 55 2.06 -7.74 -0.69
C GLU A 55 1.00 -7.52 0.40
N TYR A 56 1.19 -6.52 1.26
CA TYR A 56 0.23 -6.21 2.31
C TYR A 56 -1.12 -5.78 1.69
N LEU A 57 -1.10 -4.83 0.76
CA LEU A 57 -2.32 -4.39 0.09
C LEU A 57 -2.97 -5.52 -0.71
N ARG A 58 -2.20 -6.44 -1.29
CA ARG A 58 -2.74 -7.63 -1.97
C ARG A 58 -3.45 -8.58 -1.00
N ILE A 59 -2.87 -8.86 0.15
CA ILE A 59 -3.52 -9.69 1.17
C ILE A 59 -4.80 -9.00 1.66
N TYR A 60 -4.77 -7.68 1.87
CA TYR A 60 -5.90 -6.94 2.41
C TYR A 60 -7.03 -6.73 1.40
N THR A 61 -6.70 -6.19 0.25
CA THR A 61 -7.68 -5.83 -0.77
C THR A 61 -8.01 -6.99 -1.69
N GLY A 62 -7.25 -8.10 -1.64
CA GLY A 62 -7.30 -9.21 -2.60
C GLY A 62 -6.97 -8.83 -4.05
N SER A 63 -6.53 -7.59 -4.30
CA SER A 63 -6.12 -7.08 -5.60
C SER A 63 -4.66 -6.65 -5.54
N VAL A 64 -3.92 -6.85 -6.62
CA VAL A 64 -2.52 -6.38 -6.68
C VAL A 64 -2.53 -4.87 -6.97
N PRO A 65 -1.98 -4.02 -6.08
CA PRO A 65 -1.87 -2.59 -6.37
C PRO A 65 -0.82 -2.32 -7.44
N GLU A 66 -1.07 -1.29 -8.25
CA GLU A 66 -0.03 -0.65 -9.03
C GLU A 66 0.63 0.45 -8.18
N ILE A 67 1.96 0.42 -8.08
CA ILE A 67 2.73 1.43 -7.32
C ILE A 67 3.74 2.06 -8.26
N SER A 68 3.62 3.36 -8.50
CA SER A 68 4.52 4.14 -9.35
C SER A 68 5.22 5.22 -8.52
N GLU A 69 6.54 5.24 -8.57
CA GLU A 69 7.37 6.32 -8.02
C GLU A 69 7.71 7.27 -9.17
N TYR A 70 7.32 8.54 -9.05
CA TYR A 70 7.79 9.56 -9.99
C TYR A 70 9.04 10.19 -9.41
N ILE A 71 10.19 9.80 -9.93
CA ILE A 71 11.46 10.48 -9.67
C ILE A 71 11.74 11.33 -10.90
N PRO A 72 11.34 12.61 -10.93
CA PRO A 72 11.76 13.47 -12.02
C PRO A 72 13.28 13.57 -11.98
N GLY A 73 13.95 12.95 -12.95
CA GLY A 73 15.32 13.31 -13.27
C GLY A 73 15.31 14.72 -13.85
N MET A 74 16.04 15.64 -13.26
CA MET A 74 16.25 16.94 -13.88
C MET A 74 17.41 16.85 -14.86
N ARG A 75 17.14 17.01 -16.15
CA ARG A 75 18.18 17.14 -17.17
C ARG A 75 18.45 18.62 -17.39
N LEU A 76 19.70 19.00 -17.16
CA LEU A 76 20.23 20.30 -17.56
C LEU A 76 21.00 20.09 -18.86
N ASP A 77 20.83 21.01 -19.80
CA ASP A 77 21.58 21.03 -21.05
C ASP A 77 22.90 21.81 -20.89
N ASP A 78 23.72 21.78 -21.94
CA ASP A 78 25.07 22.36 -21.94
C ASP A 78 25.08 23.90 -21.84
N GLU A 79 23.92 24.56 -22.05
CA GLU A 79 23.79 26.02 -21.94
C GLU A 79 23.16 26.48 -20.61
N THR A 80 22.73 25.54 -19.76
CA THR A 80 22.09 25.87 -18.49
C THR A 80 23.08 26.53 -17.53
N LYS A 81 22.78 27.77 -17.12
CA LYS A 81 23.50 28.47 -16.04
C LYS A 81 22.63 28.56 -14.79
N LEU A 82 22.99 27.83 -13.75
CA LEU A 82 22.34 27.94 -12.44
C LEU A 82 22.97 29.09 -11.64
N GLY A 83 22.13 29.97 -11.11
CA GLY A 83 22.56 31.07 -10.24
C GLY A 83 22.68 30.64 -8.77
N ILE A 84 23.09 31.58 -7.92
CA ILE A 84 23.10 31.38 -6.46
C ILE A 84 21.68 31.14 -5.93
N ASN A 85 21.53 30.22 -4.97
CA ASN A 85 20.24 29.80 -4.39
C ASN A 85 19.27 29.11 -5.37
N THR A 86 19.76 28.57 -6.49
CA THR A 86 18.90 27.80 -7.41
C THR A 86 18.58 26.42 -6.81
N GLN A 87 17.30 26.12 -6.63
CA GLN A 87 16.81 24.81 -6.21
C GLN A 87 16.24 24.06 -7.42
N LEU A 88 16.67 22.81 -7.57
CA LEU A 88 16.30 21.92 -8.66
C LEU A 88 15.48 20.73 -8.11
N GLY A 89 14.31 20.45 -8.70
CA GLY A 89 13.34 19.48 -8.17
C GLY A 89 12.16 20.15 -7.45
N SER A 90 11.27 19.36 -6.83
CA SER A 90 10.08 19.92 -6.15
C SER A 90 10.43 20.60 -4.83
N SER A 91 9.77 21.73 -4.55
CA SER A 91 9.75 22.42 -3.25
C SER A 91 9.00 21.65 -2.14
N GLY A 92 8.49 20.46 -2.45
CA GLY A 92 7.85 19.57 -1.47
C GLY A 92 8.87 18.61 -0.88
N GLU A 93 8.93 18.57 0.46
CA GLU A 93 9.81 17.69 1.22
C GLU A 93 9.49 16.21 0.97
N GLY A 94 10.20 15.57 0.04
CA GLY A 94 10.33 14.11 0.02
C GLY A 94 9.89 13.40 -1.26
N HIS A 95 10.30 12.13 -1.34
CA HIS A 95 9.93 11.21 -2.41
C HIS A 95 8.40 11.09 -2.51
N HIS A 96 7.83 10.99 -3.72
CA HIS A 96 6.39 10.81 -3.92
C HIS A 96 6.09 9.53 -4.70
N PHE A 97 5.12 8.76 -4.22
CA PHE A 97 4.60 7.60 -4.95
C PHE A 97 3.08 7.60 -5.03
N THR A 98 2.57 7.03 -6.10
CA THR A 98 1.13 6.80 -6.29
C THR A 98 0.84 5.32 -6.12
N VAL A 99 -0.19 5.02 -5.34
CA VAL A 99 -0.78 3.68 -5.19
C VAL A 99 -2.13 3.69 -5.89
N THR A 100 -2.28 2.83 -6.89
CA THR A 100 -3.54 2.61 -7.60
C THR A 100 -4.09 1.24 -7.26
N LEU A 101 -5.30 1.20 -6.72
CA LEU A 101 -6.06 -0.03 -6.45
C LEU A 101 -7.19 -0.17 -7.45
N GLU A 102 -7.21 -1.28 -8.18
CA GLU A 102 -8.32 -1.68 -9.03
C GLU A 102 -9.17 -2.72 -8.30
N LEU A 103 -10.45 -2.40 -8.10
CA LEU A 103 -11.39 -3.22 -7.36
C LEU A 103 -12.62 -3.53 -8.20
N ASP A 104 -13.20 -4.72 -7.98
CA ASP A 104 -14.50 -5.08 -8.53
C ASP A 104 -15.60 -4.19 -7.93
N GLU A 105 -16.66 -3.88 -8.69
CA GLU A 105 -17.74 -2.95 -8.27
C GLU A 105 -18.38 -3.32 -6.93
N ASN A 106 -18.58 -4.62 -6.68
CA ASN A 106 -19.24 -5.13 -5.48
C ASN A 106 -18.29 -5.29 -4.29
N ARG A 107 -17.00 -4.97 -4.45
CA ARG A 107 -16.01 -5.16 -3.39
C ARG A 107 -15.94 -3.95 -2.49
N GLU A 108 -16.54 -4.08 -1.32
CA GLU A 108 -16.39 -3.10 -0.24
C GLU A 108 -15.03 -3.27 0.45
N ILE A 109 -14.29 -2.18 0.57
CA ILE A 109 -13.04 -2.12 1.32
C ILE A 109 -13.08 -0.94 2.27
N ASN A 110 -12.44 -1.07 3.43
CA ASN A 110 -12.30 0.04 4.34
C ASN A 110 -11.12 0.93 3.93
N THR A 111 -11.41 2.07 3.28
CA THR A 111 -10.39 3.03 2.83
C THR A 111 -9.54 3.57 3.98
N SER A 112 -10.09 3.68 5.20
CA SER A 112 -9.30 4.13 6.36
C SER A 112 -8.23 3.10 6.75
N THR A 113 -8.56 1.81 6.66
CA THR A 113 -7.61 0.72 6.87
C THR A 113 -6.54 0.70 5.79
N VAL A 114 -6.91 0.88 4.52
CA VAL A 114 -5.93 0.97 3.42
C VAL A 114 -4.95 2.11 3.66
N LYS A 115 -5.44 3.29 4.06
CA LYS A 115 -4.57 4.42 4.39
C LYS A 115 -3.66 4.12 5.57
N ALA A 116 -4.18 3.50 6.63
CA ALA A 116 -3.38 3.09 7.79
C ALA A 116 -2.27 2.10 7.41
N ILE A 117 -2.56 1.15 6.51
CA ILE A 117 -1.56 0.22 5.96
C ILE A 117 -0.48 0.98 5.19
N ILE A 118 -0.87 1.92 4.31
CA ILE A 118 0.12 2.69 3.55
C ILE A 118 0.99 3.52 4.51
N GLU A 119 0.39 4.20 5.49
CA GLU A 119 1.14 4.99 6.48
C GLU A 119 2.12 4.14 7.30
N SER A 120 1.73 2.93 7.73
CA SER A 120 2.63 2.08 8.51
C SER A 120 3.82 1.55 7.68
N GLN A 121 3.66 1.47 6.36
CA GLN A 121 4.69 1.00 5.44
C GLN A 121 5.48 2.14 4.78
N LYS A 122 4.98 3.37 4.84
CA LYS A 122 5.59 4.54 4.21
C LYS A 122 6.91 4.91 4.91
N PRO A 123 8.00 5.19 4.17
CA PRO A 123 9.18 5.82 4.76
C PRO A 123 8.84 7.21 5.34
N ALA A 124 9.54 7.61 6.41
CA ALA A 124 9.24 8.83 7.17
C ALA A 124 9.36 10.14 6.37
N HIS A 125 9.93 10.11 5.16
CA HIS A 125 10.19 11.27 4.30
C HIS A 125 9.59 11.11 2.90
N THR A 126 8.43 10.47 2.82
CA THR A 126 7.74 10.21 1.56
C THR A 126 6.29 10.66 1.66
N VAL A 127 5.72 11.13 0.56
CA VAL A 127 4.29 11.46 0.44
C VAL A 127 3.66 10.48 -0.53
N TYR A 128 2.38 10.14 -0.34
CA TYR A 128 1.67 9.27 -1.28
C TYR A 128 0.37 9.86 -1.76
N THR A 129 -0.06 9.39 -2.93
CA THR A 129 -1.41 9.54 -3.44
C THR A 129 -2.06 8.17 -3.56
N LEU A 130 -3.28 8.01 -3.04
CA LEU A 130 -4.08 6.79 -3.19
C LEU A 130 -5.19 7.02 -4.20
N GLN A 131 -5.19 6.24 -5.28
CA GLN A 131 -6.26 6.20 -6.28
C GLN A 131 -6.98 4.86 -6.19
N ILE A 132 -8.31 4.89 -6.08
CA ILE A 132 -9.15 3.67 -6.11
C ILE A 132 -10.01 3.74 -7.36
N ARG A 133 -9.82 2.79 -8.27
CA ARG A 133 -10.59 2.63 -9.50
C ARG A 133 -11.52 1.43 -9.34
N ARG A 134 -12.80 1.61 -9.63
CA ARG A 134 -13.77 0.52 -9.67
C ARG A 134 -14.01 0.14 -11.12
N ASN A 135 -13.68 -1.10 -11.48
CA ASN A 135 -13.88 -1.57 -12.85
C ASN A 135 -15.34 -2.00 -13.01
N GLY A 136 -16.17 -1.08 -13.49
CA GLY A 136 -17.46 -1.42 -14.05
C GLY A 136 -17.29 -2.06 -15.41
N ARG A 137 -18.00 -3.16 -15.68
CA ARG A 137 -18.15 -3.65 -17.05
C ARG A 137 -18.93 -2.61 -17.86
N GLY A 138 -18.22 -1.64 -18.41
CA GLY A 138 -18.69 -0.80 -19.51
C GLY A 138 -18.73 -1.62 -20.79
N LYS A 139 -19.89 -2.25 -21.01
CA LYS A 139 -20.44 -2.71 -22.30
C LYS A 139 -19.64 -2.25 -23.54
N GLN A 140 -18.89 -3.15 -24.16
CA GLN A 140 -18.64 -3.05 -25.60
C GLN A 140 -19.95 -3.43 -26.29
N ASP A 141 -20.83 -2.45 -26.50
CA ASP A 141 -21.88 -2.56 -27.51
C ASP A 141 -21.19 -2.51 -28.87
N ASN A 142 -21.09 -3.68 -29.47
CA ASN A 142 -20.81 -3.90 -30.88
C ASN A 142 -21.90 -3.18 -31.69
N GLY A 143 -21.55 -2.23 -32.56
CA GLY A 143 -22.56 -1.55 -33.37
C GLY A 143 -22.03 -0.42 -34.27
N ALA A 144 -21.41 -0.80 -35.38
CA ALA A 144 -21.73 -0.37 -36.75
C ALA A 144 -20.68 -0.90 -37.74
#